data_AF-A0A645J870-F1
#
_entry.id   AF-A0A645J870-F1
#
_cell.length_a   1.000
_cell.length_b   1.000
_cell.length_c   1.000
_cell.angle_alpha   90.00
_cell.angle_beta   90.00
_cell.angle_gamma   90.00
#
_symmetry.space_group_name_H-M   'P 1'
#
loop_
_entity.id
_entity.type
_entity.pdbx_description
1 polymer ?
#
loop_
_entity_poly.entity_id
_entity_poly.type
_entity_poly.pdbx_seq_one_letter_code
_entity_poly.pdbx_strand_id
1 'polypeptide(L)'
;MILGREKEQYTKRFMAKEVHFIAFDALTSDMRVKAKIRYKHQEMPAIMSPVDANTVMVEFEESQKAVTSGQSVVFYEDDYVVGGGKIV
;
A
#
# COMPACT_ATOMS: atom_id res chain seq x y z
N MET A 1 22.00 26.05 -0.31
CA MET A 1 20.64 26.22 -0.85
C MET A 1 20.47 25.25 -1.99
N ILE A 2 19.67 24.19 -1.81
CA ILE A 2 19.39 23.23 -2.88
C ILE A 2 17.94 23.48 -3.30
N LEU A 3 17.77 24.20 -4.41
CA LEU A 3 16.52 24.26 -5.16
C LEU A 3 16.30 22.89 -5.81
N GLY A 4 15.72 21.95 -5.07
CA GLY A 4 15.24 20.70 -5.62
C GLY A 4 13.82 20.91 -6.13
N ARG A 5 13.67 21.11 -7.45
CA ARG A 5 12.39 21.06 -8.18
C ARG A 5 11.48 20.01 -7.54
N GLU A 6 10.31 20.43 -7.07
CA GLU A 6 9.23 19.58 -6.60
C GLU A 6 8.81 18.63 -7.73
N LYS A 7 9.56 17.55 -7.93
CA LYS A 7 9.02 16.35 -8.54
C LYS A 7 8.08 15.81 -7.48
N GLU A 8 6.85 16.30 -7.51
CA GLU A 8 5.75 15.63 -6.84
C GLU A 8 5.78 14.19 -7.32
N GLN A 9 6.33 13.28 -6.50
CA GLN A 9 6.38 11.86 -6.82
C GLN A 9 4.94 11.36 -6.71
N TYR A 10 4.23 11.44 -7.82
CA TYR A 10 3.00 10.73 -8.04
C TYR A 10 3.38 9.27 -8.23
N THR A 11 3.14 8.48 -7.19
CA THR A 11 3.47 7.06 -7.20
C THR A 11 2.15 6.31 -7.21
N LYS A 12 1.86 5.68 -8.35
CA LYS A 12 0.67 4.83 -8.49
C LYS A 12 0.87 3.48 -7.77
N ARG A 13 2.10 3.01 -7.65
CA ARG A 13 2.43 1.67 -7.12
C ARG A 13 3.58 1.68 -6.13
N PHE A 14 3.46 0.94 -5.05
CA PHE A 14 4.49 0.79 -4.03
C PHE A 14 4.62 -0.68 -3.59
N MET A 15 5.74 -1.00 -2.96
CA MET A 15 5.95 -2.32 -2.36
C MET A 15 5.73 -2.26 -0.86
N ALA A 16 5.03 -3.24 -0.33
CA ALA A 16 4.92 -3.47 1.10
C ALA A 16 5.61 -4.79 1.44
N LYS A 17 6.52 -4.74 2.41
CA LYS A 17 7.23 -5.89 2.98
C LYS A 17 6.73 -6.17 4.39
N GLU A 18 7.08 -7.36 4.90
CA GLU A 18 6.68 -7.82 6.23
C GLU A 18 5.15 -7.78 6.37
N VAL A 19 4.45 -8.16 5.29
CA VAL A 19 3.00 -8.12 5.24
C VAL A 19 2.45 -9.26 6.09
N HIS A 20 1.63 -8.90 7.06
CA HIS A 20 0.89 -9.82 7.89
C HIS A 20 -0.59 -9.74 7.53
N PHE A 21 -1.13 -10.86 7.06
CA PHE A 21 -2.54 -11.01 6.79
C PHE A 21 -3.26 -11.53 8.04
N ILE A 22 -4.46 -10.99 8.28
CA ILE A 22 -5.34 -11.38 9.40
C ILE A 22 -6.51 -12.21 8.85
N ALA A 23 -7.01 -11.87 7.66
CA ALA A 23 -8.16 -12.54 7.06
C ALA A 23 -7.81 -13.87 6.37
N PHE A 24 -6.55 -14.08 6.00
CA PHE A 24 -6.06 -15.27 5.29
C PHE A 24 -4.58 -15.51 5.56
N ASP A 25 -4.06 -16.71 5.25
CA ASP A 25 -2.65 -17.06 5.45
C ASP A 25 -1.72 -16.38 4.42
N ALA A 26 -2.11 -16.35 3.15
CA ALA A 26 -1.34 -15.73 2.08
C ALA A 26 -2.23 -15.25 0.94
N LEU A 27 -1.81 -14.16 0.30
CA LEU A 27 -2.44 -13.69 -0.92
C LEU A 27 -1.98 -14.56 -2.10
N THR A 28 -2.90 -15.28 -2.74
CA THR A 28 -2.58 -16.17 -3.88
C THR A 28 -2.85 -15.53 -5.24
N SER A 29 -3.55 -14.40 -5.28
CA SER A 29 -3.97 -13.73 -6.51
C SER A 29 -4.19 -12.24 -6.28
N ASP A 30 -4.26 -11.48 -7.37
CA ASP A 30 -4.54 -10.05 -7.34
C ASP A 30 -5.90 -9.80 -6.67
N MET A 31 -5.92 -8.86 -5.72
CA MET A 31 -7.09 -8.56 -4.91
C MET A 31 -7.30 -7.06 -4.80
N ARG A 32 -8.54 -6.61 -5.00
CA ARG A 32 -8.91 -5.23 -4.73
C ARG A 32 -9.04 -5.03 -3.23
N VAL A 33 -8.29 -4.07 -2.71
CA VAL A 33 -8.27 -3.70 -1.30
C VAL A 33 -8.25 -2.18 -1.18
N LYS A 34 -8.66 -1.65 -0.04
CA LYS A 34 -8.45 -0.24 0.30
C LYS A 34 -7.20 -0.15 1.15
N ALA A 35 -6.17 0.51 0.65
CA ALA A 35 -4.92 0.69 1.37
C ALA A 35 -4.94 2.02 2.13
N LYS A 36 -4.56 1.96 3.41
CA LYS A 36 -4.46 3.12 4.31
C LYS A 36 -3.02 3.29 4.76
N ILE A 37 -2.34 4.30 4.21
CA ILE A 37 -0.94 4.60 4.51
C ILE A 37 -0.79 5.53 5.73
N ARG A 38 -1.73 6.47 5.91
CA ARG A 38 -1.69 7.45 7.00
C ARG A 38 -2.98 7.39 7.80
N TYR A 39 -2.85 7.48 9.13
CA TYR A 39 -4.00 7.51 10.05
C TYR A 39 -5.03 8.61 9.70
N LYS A 40 -4.54 9.76 9.22
CA LYS A 40 -5.36 10.91 8.83
C LYS A 40 -5.79 10.91 7.36
N HIS A 41 -5.27 10.02 6.52
CA HIS A 41 -5.77 9.88 5.15
C HIS A 41 -6.90 8.87 5.10
N GLN A 42 -7.81 9.15 4.18
CA GLN A 42 -8.82 8.21 3.76
C GLN A 42 -8.15 6.99 3.14
N GLU A 43 -8.71 5.82 3.39
CA GLU A 43 -8.35 4.60 2.69
C GLU A 43 -8.64 4.76 1.19
N MET A 44 -7.72 4.29 0.36
CA MET A 44 -7.79 4.48 -1.09
C MET A 44 -7.86 3.14 -1.80
N PRO A 45 -8.73 2.99 -2.80
CA PRO A 45 -8.85 1.75 -3.55
C PRO A 45 -7.54 1.47 -4.30
N ALA A 46 -7.07 0.24 -4.13
CA ALA A 46 -5.83 -0.26 -4.67
C ALA A 46 -5.96 -1.75 -5.03
N ILE A 47 -5.12 -2.20 -5.94
CA ILE A 47 -4.96 -3.60 -6.29
C ILE A 47 -3.69 -4.09 -5.62
N MET A 48 -3.84 -5.10 -4.77
CA MET A 48 -2.73 -5.79 -4.12
C MET A 48 -2.44 -7.07 -4.88
N SER A 49 -1.19 -7.23 -5.29
CA SER A 49 -0.69 -8.41 -5.99
C SER A 49 0.42 -9.07 -5.16
N PRO A 50 0.41 -10.40 -5.00
CA PRO A 50 1.47 -11.09 -4.28
C PRO A 50 2.76 -11.06 -5.10
N VAL A 51 3.88 -10.71 -4.47
CA VAL A 51 5.20 -10.72 -5.10
C VAL A 51 6.07 -11.83 -4.51
N ASP A 52 6.13 -11.91 -3.18
CA ASP A 52 6.86 -12.93 -2.44
C ASP A 52 6.05 -13.35 -1.20
N ALA A 53 6.56 -14.34 -0.44
CA ALA A 53 5.92 -14.86 0.78
C ALA A 53 5.45 -13.78 1.77
N ASN A 54 6.24 -12.70 1.95
CA ASN A 54 5.92 -11.58 2.86
C ASN A 54 5.94 -10.22 2.15
N THR A 55 5.91 -10.21 0.82
CA THR A 55 5.98 -8.98 0.01
C THR A 55 4.79 -8.92 -0.92
N VAL A 56 4.10 -7.78 -0.93
CA VAL A 56 3.06 -7.48 -1.92
C VAL A 56 3.36 -6.19 -2.65
N MET A 57 2.93 -6.15 -3.91
CA MET A 57 2.89 -4.94 -4.70
C MET A 57 1.49 -4.37 -4.60
N VAL A 58 1.38 -3.08 -4.31
CA VAL A 58 0.11 -2.39 -4.17
C VAL A 58 0.06 -1.29 -5.20
N GLU A 59 -0.93 -1.32 -6.07
CA GLU A 59 -1.18 -0.29 -7.09
C GLU A 59 -2.50 0.42 -6.81
N PHE A 60 -2.43 1.71 -6.49
CA PHE A 60 -3.62 2.56 -6.36
C PHE A 60 -4.34 2.71 -7.69
N GLU A 61 -5.67 2.69 -7.68
CA GLU A 61 -6.44 2.96 -8.91
C GLU A 61 -6.19 4.41 -9.40
N GLU A 62 -6.07 5.36 -8.46
CA GLU A 62 -5.73 6.76 -8.75
C GLU A 62 -4.32 7.13 -8.25
N SER A 63 -3.56 7.86 -9.06
CA SER A 63 -2.20 8.31 -8.72
C SER A 63 -2.19 9.19 -7.47
N GLN A 64 -1.51 8.72 -6.42
CA GLN A 64 -1.39 9.46 -5.15
C GLN A 64 -0.07 10.21 -5.04
N LYS A 65 -0.14 11.45 -4.53
CA LYS A 65 1.06 12.22 -4.17
C LYS A 65 1.65 11.67 -2.87
N ALA A 66 2.96 11.49 -2.85
CA ALA A 66 3.76 11.29 -1.62
C ALA A 66 3.51 9.97 -0.85
N VAL A 67 3.51 8.83 -1.54
CA VAL A 67 3.76 7.55 -0.87
C VAL A 67 5.18 7.59 -0.28
N THR A 68 5.27 7.70 1.04
CA THR A 68 6.57 7.84 1.74
C THR A 68 7.02 6.46 2.22
N SER A 69 8.23 6.05 1.86
CA SER A 69 8.81 4.80 2.36
C SER A 69 9.03 4.87 3.88
N GLY A 70 8.93 3.72 4.55
CA GLY A 70 9.05 3.61 6.00
C GLY A 70 7.76 3.81 6.79
N GLN A 71 6.64 4.16 6.14
CA GLN A 71 5.33 4.15 6.78
C GLN A 71 4.73 2.74 6.80
N SER A 72 3.88 2.48 7.79
CA SER A 72 3.04 1.27 7.79
C SER A 72 1.83 1.48 6.89
N VAL A 73 1.43 0.42 6.19
CA VAL A 73 0.20 0.36 5.42
C VAL A 73 -0.73 -0.67 6.05
N VAL A 74 -2.02 -0.34 6.09
CA VAL A 74 -3.07 -1.28 6.49
C VAL A 74 -3.99 -1.50 5.30
N PHE A 75 -4.32 -2.75 5.03
CA PHE A 75 -5.20 -3.18 3.95
C PHE A 75 -6.58 -3.51 4.49
N TYR A 76 -7.60 -3.00 3.83
CA TYR A 76 -9.00 -3.23 4.15
C TYR A 76 -9.72 -3.86 2.95
N GLU A 77 -10.63 -4.77 3.20
CA GLU A 77 -11.61 -5.26 2.25
C GLU A 77 -12.97 -4.81 2.78
N ASP A 78 -13.64 -3.91 2.07
CA ASP A 78 -14.86 -3.24 2.52
C ASP A 78 -14.70 -2.56 3.89
N ASP A 79 -15.16 -3.21 4.97
CA ASP A 79 -15.10 -2.77 6.38
C ASP A 79 -14.17 -3.66 7.25
N TYR A 80 -13.56 -4.69 6.65
CA TYR A 80 -12.73 -5.66 7.34
C TYR A 80 -11.24 -5.38 7.15
N VAL A 81 -10.45 -5.54 8.21
CA VAL A 81 -8.99 -5.45 8.14
C VAL A 81 -8.45 -6.75 7.54
N VAL A 82 -7.90 -6.66 6.34
CA VAL A 82 -7.29 -7.80 5.64
C VAL A 82 -5.91 -8.09 6.19
N GLY A 83 -5.14 -7.05 6.49
CA GLY A 83 -3.76 -7.17 6.95
C GLY A 83 -3.03 -5.83 6.99
N GLY A 84 -1.71 -5.89 7.17
CA GLY A 84 -0.86 -4.70 7.13
C GLY A 84 0.61 -5.05 6.94
N GLY A 85 1.38 -4.06 6.52
CA GLY A 85 2.81 -4.23 6.26
C GLY A 85 3.55 -2.91 6.31
N LYS A 86 4.81 -2.92 5.86
CA LYS A 86 5.69 -1.76 5.85
C LYS A 86 6.04 -1.37 4.42
N ILE A 87 5.79 -0.12 4.08
CA ILE A 87 6.12 0.44 2.75
C ILE A 87 7.64 0.57 2.65
N VAL A 88 8.21 0.06 1.55
CA VAL A 88 9.64 0.12 1.24
C VAL A 88 9.94 0.82 -0.07
#